data_AF-A0A9C9UAF4-F1
#
_entry.id   AF-A0A9C9UAF4-F1
#
_cell.length_a   1.000
_cell.length_b   1.000
_cell.length_c   1.000
_cell.angle_alpha   90.00
_cell.angle_beta   90.00
_cell.angle_gamma   90.00
#
_symmetry.space_group_name_H-M   'P 1'
#
loop_
_entity.id
_entity.type
_entity.pdbx_description
1 polymer ?
#
loop_
_entity_poly.entity_id
_entity_poly.type
_entity_poly.pdbx_seq_one_letter_code
_entity_poly.pdbx_strand_id
1 'polypeptide(L)' 'MKATILVVDDEPDICSSVKDILEDEGYTVIIAKNGNTARQIVR' A
#
# COMPACT_ATOMS: atom_id res chain seq x y z
N MET A 1 3.37 -10.32 14.88
CA MET A 1 2.71 -9.25 14.09
C MET A 1 3.37 -9.22 12.73
N LYS A 2 2.61 -9.19 11.63
CA LYS A 2 3.19 -9.00 10.30
C LYS A 2 3.59 -7.53 10.11
N ALA A 3 4.53 -7.30 9.18
CA ALA A 3 5.04 -5.96 8.88
C ALA A 3 3.99 -5.08 8.20
N THR A 4 4.22 -3.76 8.21
CA THR A 4 3.45 -2.81 7.42
C THR A 4 4.08 -2.67 6.03
N ILE A 5 3.26 -2.72 4.98
CA ILE A 5 3.68 -2.61 3.59
C ILE A 5 3.12 -1.31 2.99
N LEU A 6 3.96 -0.52 2.32
CA LEU A 6 3.55 0.64 1.54
C LEU A 6 3.55 0.26 0.05
N VAL A 7 2.38 0.31 -0.59
CA VAL A 7 2.22 0.10 -2.03
C VAL A 7 2.13 1.48 -2.71
N VAL A 8 2.94 1.66 -3.76
CA VAL A 8 2.99 2.91 -4.52
C VAL A 8 2.71 2.62 -5.99
N ASP A 9 1.53 3.01 -6.44
CA ASP A 9 1.07 2.81 -7.82
C ASP A 9 0.01 3.89 -8.14
N ASP A 10 -0.04 4.39 -9.38
CA ASP A 10 -1.00 5.42 -9.80
C ASP A 10 -2.34 4.86 -10.27
N GLU A 11 -2.42 3.55 -10.49
CA GLU A 11 -3.65 2.85 -10.86
C GLU A 11 -4.42 2.39 -9.60
N PRO A 12 -5.62 2.95 -9.33
CA PRO A 12 -6.37 2.65 -8.10
C PRO A 12 -6.85 1.20 -8.04
N ASP A 13 -7.19 0.60 -9.18
CA ASP A 13 -7.68 -0.78 -9.25
C ASP A 13 -6.57 -1.80 -8.92
N ILE A 14 -5.33 -1.51 -9.36
CA ILE A 14 -4.14 -2.28 -8.99
C ILE A 14 -3.88 -2.14 -7.50
N CYS A 15 -3.92 -0.92 -6.95
CA CYS A 15 -3.74 -0.67 -5.53
C CYS A 15 -4.74 -1.46 -4.67
N SER A 16 -6.03 -1.46 -5.04
CA SER A 16 -7.06 -2.19 -4.30
C SER A 16 -6.80 -3.69 -4.35
N SER A 17 -6.51 -4.23 -5.54
CA SER A 17 -6.25 -5.66 -5.71
C SER A 17 -5.06 -6.14 -4.88
N VAL A 18 -3.95 -5.39 -4.89
CA VAL A 18 -2.75 -5.71 -4.10
C VAL A 18 -3.01 -5.56 -2.60
N LYS A 19 -3.79 -4.55 -2.21
CA LYS A 19 -4.19 -4.36 -0.82
C LYS A 19 -4.95 -5.56 -0.29
N ASP A 20 -5.99 -5.99 -1.00
CA ASP A 20 -6.87 -7.09 -0.57
C ASP A 20 -6.05 -8.38 -0.39
N ILE A 21 -5.18 -8.71 -1.36
CA ILE A 21 -4.30 -9.90 -1.29
C ILE A 21 -3.38 -9.86 -0.05
N LEU A 22 -2.77 -8.70 0.23
CA LEU A 22 -1.83 -8.57 1.34
C LEU A 22 -2.52 -8.49 2.70
N GLU A 23 -3.71 -7.89 2.77
CA GLU A 23 -4.53 -7.86 3.99
C GLU A 23 -5.11 -9.24 4.31
N ASP A 24 -5.50 -10.03 3.31
CA ASP A 24 -5.91 -11.44 3.48
C ASP A 24 -4.79 -12.29 4.08
N GLU A 25 -3.54 -11.99 3.71
CA GLU A 25 -2.36 -12.57 4.32
C GLU A 25 -2.09 -12.04 5.74
N GLY A 26 -2.81 -11.02 6.20
CA GLY A 26 -2.67 -10.43 7.53
C GLY A 26 -1.57 -9.37 7.66
N TYR A 27 -1.11 -8.79 6.54
CA TYR A 27 -0.27 -7.60 6.56
C TYR A 27 -1.11 -6.35 6.77
N THR A 28 -0.50 -5.29 7.31
CA THR A 28 -1.10 -3.94 7.28
C THR A 28 -0.62 -3.23 6.03
N VAL A 29 -1.54 -2.74 5.21
CA VAL A 29 -1.20 -2.13 3.92
C VAL A 29 -1.56 -0.65 3.90
N ILE A 30 -0.62 0.18 3.44
CA ILE A 30 -0.81 1.60 3.19
C ILE A 30 -0.65 1.84 1.69
N ILE A 31 -1.52 2.66 1.11
CA ILE A 31 -1.52 2.97 -0.32
C ILE A 31 -1.06 4.41 -0.55
N ALA A 32 -0.22 4.62 -1.56
CA ALA A 32 0.18 5.92 -2.05
C ALA A 32 0.02 5.99 -3.57
N LYS A 33 -0.76 6.96 -4.06
CA LYS A 33 -1.03 7.13 -5.51
C LYS A 33 0.16 7.64 -6.34
N ASN A 34 1.25 8.05 -5.69
CA ASN A 34 2.48 8.50 -6.31
C ASN A 34 3.61 8.66 -5.28
N GLY A 35 4.81 8.95 -5.78
CA GLY A 35 6.00 9.16 -4.96
C GLY A 35 5.92 10.35 -3.99
N ASN A 36 5.13 11.40 -4.28
CA ASN A 36 4.97 12.52 -3.34
C ASN A 36 4.17 12.09 -2.12
N THR A 37 3.04 11.41 -2.32
CA THR A 37 2.24 10.86 -1.21
C THR A 37 3.00 9.78 -0.45
N ALA A 38 3.78 8.94 -1.15
CA ALA A 38 4.60 7.92 -0.50
C ALA A 38 5.65 8.53 0.42
N ARG A 39 6.33 9.60 -0.02
CA ARG A 39 7.32 10.33 0.78
C ARG A 39 6.72 11.00 2.02
N GLN A 40 5.45 11.40 1.99
CA GLN A 40 4.76 11.95 3.15
C GLN A 40 4.43 10.90 4.21
N ILE A 41 4.33 9.62 3.82
CA ILE A 41 4.03 8.50 4.72
C ILE A 41 5.29 7.98 5.43
N VAL A 42 6.43 7.94 4.73
CA VAL A 42 7.68 7.35 5.25
C VAL A 42 8.63 8.33 5.93
N ARG A 43 8.31 9.63 5.92
CA ARG A 43 9.09 10.68 6.59
C ARG A 43 8.47 11.04 7.92
#